data_AF-A0A944KQE5-F1
#
_entry.id   AF-A0A944KQE5-F1
#
_cell.length_a   1.000
_cell.length_b   1.000
_cell.length_c   1.000
_cell.angle_alpha   90.00
_cell.angle_beta   90.00
_cell.angle_gamma   90.00
#
_symmetry.space_group_name_H-M   'P 1'
#
loop_
_entity.id
_entity.type
_entity.pdbx_description
1 polymer ?
#
loop_
_entity_poly.entity_id
_entity_poly.type
_entity_poly.pdbx_seq_one_letter_code
_entity_poly.pdbx_strand_id
1 'polypeptide(L)' 'MYSAYGDSIAWEHPNETTWTAGIGGVNISTVQTGAQYELETVSGQTRGSHNSLSSAQAQLHAWNSWSSRAQ' A
#
# COMPACT_ATOMS: atom_id res chain seq x y z
N MET A 1 -5.77 19.89 -19.55
CA MET A 1 -4.43 19.25 -19.47
C MET A 1 -4.63 17.98 -18.66
N TYR A 2 -4.85 16.85 -19.33
CA TYR A 2 -5.10 15.58 -18.64
C TYR A 2 -3.75 15.04 -18.17
N SER A 3 -3.44 15.24 -16.89
CA SER A 3 -2.33 14.58 -16.23
C SER A 3 -2.62 13.09 -16.19
N ALA A 4 -2.03 12.33 -17.11
CA ALA A 4 -1.96 10.87 -17.05
C ALA A 4 -0.96 10.42 -15.97
N TYR A 5 -1.04 10.99 -14.76
CA TYR A 5 -0.40 10.42 -13.58
C TYR A 5 -1.33 9.32 -13.12
N GLY A 6 -1.11 8.11 -13.64
CA GLY A 6 -1.66 6.91 -13.02
C GLY A 6 -1.36 7.01 -11.53
N ASP A 7 -2.41 7.05 -10.74
CA ASP A 7 -2.41 7.55 -9.37
C ASP A 7 -1.32 6.82 -8.54
N SER A 8 -0.17 7.49 -8.38
CA SER A 8 1.04 6.91 -7.82
C SER A 8 0.83 6.65 -6.34
N ILE A 9 1.12 5.42 -5.89
CA ILE A 9 1.05 5.10 -4.47
C ILE A 9 2.10 5.94 -3.71
N ALA A 10 1.61 6.82 -2.86
CA ALA A 10 2.41 7.54 -1.88
C ALA A 10 2.52 6.71 -0.60
N TRP A 11 3.72 6.67 -0.03
CA TRP A 11 3.97 5.98 1.23
C TRP A 11 4.33 7.00 2.31
N GLU A 12 3.72 6.85 3.47
CA GLU A 12 3.93 7.69 4.63
C GLU A 12 4.29 6.80 5.83
N HIS A 13 5.10 7.32 6.74
CA HIS A 13 5.53 6.62 7.96
C HIS A 13 5.04 7.42 9.18
N PRO A 14 3.75 7.31 9.54
CA PRO A 14 3.15 8.13 10.60
C PRO A 14 3.73 7.85 12.00
N ASN A 15 4.29 6.67 12.23
CA ASN A 15 4.96 6.30 13.48
C ASN A 15 5.98 5.18 13.22
N GLU A 16 6.84 4.90 14.21
CA GLU A 16 7.97 3.96 14.07
C GLU A 16 7.58 2.58 13.53
N THR A 17 6.38 2.10 13.82
CA THR A 17 5.94 0.75 13.46
C THR A 17 4.90 0.70 12.35
N THR A 18 4.44 1.83 11.82
CA THR A 18 3.32 1.86 10.87
C THR A 18 3.69 2.62 9.62
N TRP A 19 3.48 1.97 8.47
CA TRP A 19 3.53 2.60 7.17
C TRP A 19 2.12 2.67 6.59
N THR A 20 1.76 3.79 5.99
CA THR A 20 0.47 3.95 5.30
C THR A 20 0.72 4.21 3.82
N ALA A 21 -0.11 3.62 2.97
CA ALA A 21 -0.08 3.82 1.55
C ALA A 21 -1.36 4.51 1.09
N GLY A 22 -1.21 5.56 0.30
CA GLY A 22 -2.33 6.36 -0.18
C GLY A 22 -2.21 6.74 -1.65
N ILE A 23 -3.36 7.07 -2.23
CA ILE A 23 -3.55 7.43 -3.64
C ILE A 23 -4.45 8.67 -3.64
N GLY A 24 -4.02 9.77 -4.28
CA GLY A 24 -4.78 11.03 -4.27
C GLY A 24 -5.18 11.55 -2.88
N GLY A 25 -4.41 11.23 -1.82
CA GLY A 25 -4.72 11.58 -0.43
C GLY A 25 -5.69 10.63 0.28
N VAL A 26 -6.13 9.55 -0.36
CA VAL A 26 -6.96 8.49 0.22
C VAL A 26 -6.06 7.33 0.64
N ASN A 27 -6.09 6.94 1.92
CA ASN A 27 -5.41 5.73 2.39
C ASN A 27 -6.08 4.48 1.78
N ILE A 28 -5.27 3.60 1.20
CA ILE A 28 -5.71 2.33 0.60
C ILE A 28 -5.20 1.10 1.37
N SER A 29 -4.11 1.23 2.12
CA SER A 29 -3.57 0.14 2.95
C SER A 29 -2.61 0.65 4.01
N THR A 30 -2.41 -0.17 5.03
CA THR A 30 -1.44 0.03 6.11
C THR A 30 -0.50 -1.16 6.14
N VAL A 31 0.78 -0.93 6.44
CA VAL A 31 1.74 -1.98 6.78
C VAL A 31 2.13 -1.79 8.24
N GLN A 32 1.84 -2.79 9.07
CA GLN A 32 2.31 -2.82 10.45
C GLN A 32 3.65 -3.56 10.52
N THR A 33 4.58 -3.00 11.28
CA THR A 33 5.93 -3.52 11.48
C THR A 33 5.97 -4.12 12.89
N GLY A 34 5.97 -5.45 12.95
CA GLY A 34 6.12 -6.22 14.18
C GLY A 34 7.27 -7.22 14.05
N ALA A 35 6.98 -8.51 14.20
CA ALA A 35 7.92 -9.57 13.82
C ALA A 35 8.07 -9.71 12.30
N GLN A 36 7.06 -9.27 11.55
CA GLN A 36 6.99 -9.23 10.10
C GLN A 36 6.32 -7.91 9.65
N TYR A 37 6.36 -7.64 8.34
CA TYR A 37 5.65 -6.55 7.68
C TYR A 37 4.31 -7.06 7.17
N GLU A 38 3.25 -6.76 7.90
CA GLU A 38 1.90 -7.22 7.59
C GLU A 38 1.16 -6.15 6.80
N LEU A 39 0.81 -6.46 5.55
CA LEU A 39 0.04 -5.58 4.69
C LEU A 39 -1.44 -5.79 4.96
N GLU A 40 -2.10 -4.75 5.43
CA GLU A 40 -3.52 -4.70 5.75
C GLU A 40 -4.24 -3.69 4.87
N THR A 41 -5.42 -4.06 4.40
CA THR A 41 -6.32 -3.11 3.72
C THR A 41 -7.03 -2.21 4.71
N VAL A 42 -7.57 -1.08 4.24
CA VAL A 42 -8.45 -0.22 5.06
C VAL A 42 -9.66 -0.95 5.65
N SER A 43 -10.11 -2.06 5.03
CA SER A 43 -11.15 -2.93 5.56
C SER A 43 -10.70 -3.82 6.73
N GLY A 44 -9.44 -3.71 7.18
CA GLY A 44 -8.86 -4.54 8.25
C GLY A 44 -8.57 -5.97 7.83
N GLN A 45 -8.57 -6.25 6.51
CA GLN A 45 -8.18 -7.58 6.00
C GLN A 45 -6.69 -7.59 5.69
N THR A 46 -5.95 -8.48 6.37
CA THR A 46 -4.55 -8.78 6.06
C THR A 46 -4.45 -9.44 4.69
N ARG A 47 -3.67 -8.84 3.79
CA ARG A 47 -3.42 -9.33 2.44
C ARG A 47 -2.13 -10.14 2.33
N GLY A 48 -1.22 -10.01 3.30
CA GLY A 48 0.00 -10.79 3.34
C GLY A 48 0.93 -10.34 4.45
N SER A 49 1.84 -11.24 4.84
CA SER A 49 2.91 -10.98 5.80
C SER A 49 4.25 -11.19 5.09
N HIS A 50 5.17 -10.24 5.25
CA HIS A 50 6.42 -10.19 4.52
C HIS A 50 7.61 -10.00 5.47
N ASN A 51 8.78 -10.50 5.09
CA ASN A 51 10.00 -10.28 5.90
C ASN A 51 10.68 -8.94 5.60
N SER A 52 10.14 -8.12 4.69
CA SER A 52 10.71 -6.83 4.32
C SER A 52 9.64 -5.86 3.81
N LEU A 53 9.77 -4.58 4.13
CA LEU A 53 8.87 -3.51 3.66
C LEU A 53 8.77 -3.48 2.13
N SER A 54 9.89 -3.61 1.42
CA SER A 54 9.91 -3.58 -0.06
C SER A 54 9.08 -4.69 -0.70
N SER A 55 8.96 -5.86 -0.04
CA SER A 55 8.09 -6.95 -0.53
C SER A 55 6.61 -6.59 -0.35
N ALA A 56 6.24 -6.01 0.80
CA ALA A 56 4.88 -5.51 1.03
C ALA A 56 4.52 -4.39 0.04
N GLN A 57 5.46 -3.47 -0.23
CA GLN A 57 5.29 -2.41 -1.21
C GLN A 57 5.08 -2.97 -2.62
N ALA A 58 5.92 -3.93 -3.04
CA ALA A 58 5.80 -4.56 -4.35
C ALA A 58 4.45 -5.28 -4.54
N GLN A 59 3.98 -6.00 -3.51
CA GLN A 59 2.65 -6.63 -3.54
C GLN A 59 1.54 -5.60 -3.71
N LEU A 60 1.57 -4.50 -2.95
CA LEU A 60 0.56 -3.45 -3.05
C LEU A 60 0.58 -2.78 -4.43
N HIS A 61 1.77 -2.48 -4.97
CA HIS A 61 1.93 -1.92 -6.31
C HIS A 61 1.35 -2.83 -7.40
N ALA A 62 1.64 -4.14 -7.33
CA ALA A 62 1.09 -5.11 -8.26
C ALA A 62 -0.44 -5.19 -8.17
N TRP A 63 -0.97 -5.25 -6.94
CA TRP A 63 -2.41 -5.27 -6.71
C TRP A 63 -3.11 -4.02 -7.23
N ASN A 64 -2.57 -2.83 -6.98
CA ASN A 64 -3.10 -1.57 -7.51
C ASN A 64 -3.04 -1.51 -9.04
N SER A 65 -1.97 -2.04 -9.65
CA SER A 65 -1.86 -2.12 -11.10
C SER A 65 -2.91 -3.06 -11.72
N TRP A 66 -3.34 -4.10 -11.02
CA TRP A 66 -4.42 -4.97 -11.50
C TRP A 66 -5.78 -4.31 -11.35
N SER A 67 -6.05 -3.69 -10.20
CA SER A 67 -7.32 -3.00 -9.93
C SER A 67 -7.55 -1.79 -10.84
N SER A 68 -6.49 -1.06 -11.19
CA SER A 68 -6.57 0.07 -12.14
C SER A 68 -6.71 -0.35 -13.60
N ARG A 69 -6.31 -1.59 -13.96
CA ARG A 69 -6.52 -2.17 -15.30
C ARG A 69 -7.89 -2.81 -15.50
N ALA A 70 -8.59 -3.10 -14.41
CA ALA A 70 -9.94 -3.69 -14.44
C ALA A 70 -11.06 -2.63 -14.55
N GLN A 71 -10.70 -1.34 -14.58
CA GLN A 71 -11.59 -0.20 -14.80
C GLN A 71 -11.37 0.38 -16.20
#